data_AF-A0A0G9MSR7-F1
#
_entry.id   AF-A0A0G9MSR7-F1
#
_cell.length_a   1.000
_cell.length_b   1.000
_cell.length_c   1.000
_cell.angle_alpha   90.00
_cell.angle_beta   90.00
_cell.angle_gamma   90.00
#
_symmetry.space_group_name_H-M   'P 1'
#
loop_
_entity.id
_entity.type
_entity.pdbx_description
1 polymer ?
#
loop_
_entity_poly.entity_id
_entity_poly.type
_entity_poly.pdbx_seq_one_letter_code
_entity_poly.pdbx_strand_id
1 'polypeptide(L)'
;MTEQPKDVGPKDVGPKDPAAARFWMLQLMRLGGVLLVVGAVLILSGTVPGPDLLGYGLLAFGLFEFFWLPLVLARRWKSPE
;
A
#
# COMPACT_ATOMS: atom_id res chain seq x y z
N MET A 1 -26.95 -37.50 29.09
CA MET A 1 -25.54 -37.09 28.94
C MET A 1 -24.97 -37.84 27.74
N THR A 2 -25.05 -37.25 26.55
CA THR A 2 -24.26 -37.68 25.40
C THR A 2 -23.74 -36.40 24.76
N GLU A 3 -22.72 -35.84 25.39
CA GLU A 3 -21.90 -34.82 24.74
C GLU A 3 -21.20 -35.53 23.58
N GLN A 4 -21.71 -35.31 22.37
CA GLN A 4 -20.91 -35.57 21.18
C GLN A 4 -19.82 -34.49 21.13
N PRO A 5 -18.53 -34.84 21.22
CA PRO A 5 -17.47 -33.89 20.92
C PRO A 5 -17.60 -33.55 19.43
N LYS A 6 -18.10 -32.34 19.14
CA LYS A 6 -18.09 -31.83 17.77
C LYS A 6 -16.63 -31.69 17.38
N ASP A 7 -16.20 -32.61 16.53
CA ASP A 7 -14.94 -32.60 15.82
C ASP A 7 -14.59 -31.17 15.39
N VAL A 8 -13.52 -30.64 15.97
CA VAL A 8 -12.91 -29.39 15.53
C VAL A 8 -12.17 -29.73 14.25
N GLY A 9 -12.92 -29.81 13.15
CA GLY A 9 -12.38 -29.97 11.80
C GLY A 9 -11.28 -28.93 11.55
N PRO A 10 -10.32 -29.25 10.67
CA PRO A 10 -9.18 -28.37 10.41
C PRO A 10 -9.73 -27.01 10.04
N LYS A 11 -9.38 -25.99 10.83
CA LYS A 11 -9.88 -24.62 10.70
C LYS A 11 -9.78 -24.25 9.23
N ASP A 12 -10.94 -24.18 8.58
CA ASP A 12 -11.05 -23.75 7.21
C ASP A 12 -10.37 -22.38 7.16
N VAL A 13 -9.20 -22.32 6.52
CA VAL A 13 -8.54 -21.06 6.18
C VAL A 13 -9.44 -20.41 5.14
N GLY A 14 -10.50 -19.75 5.63
CA GLY A 14 -11.57 -19.20 4.81
C GLY A 14 -11.02 -18.30 3.71
N PRO A 15 -11.77 -18.14 2.60
CA PRO A 15 -11.33 -17.36 1.45
C PRO A 15 -10.81 -16.00 1.92
N LYS A 16 -9.53 -15.71 1.62
CA LYS A 16 -8.84 -14.49 2.04
C LYS A 16 -9.67 -13.28 1.60
N ASP A 17 -10.31 -12.63 2.56
CA ASP A 17 -11.32 -11.61 2.30
C ASP A 17 -10.72 -10.51 1.40
N PRO A 18 -11.26 -10.31 0.18
CA PRO A 18 -10.72 -9.32 -0.74
C PRO A 18 -10.77 -7.91 -0.14
N ALA A 19 -11.63 -7.63 0.85
CA ALA A 19 -11.67 -6.35 1.55
C ALA A 19 -10.37 -6.05 2.32
N ALA A 20 -9.78 -7.06 2.97
CA ALA A 20 -8.54 -6.91 3.71
C ALA A 20 -7.35 -6.63 2.78
N ALA A 21 -7.30 -7.31 1.63
CA ALA A 21 -6.26 -7.08 0.62
C ALA A 21 -6.34 -5.66 0.04
N ARG A 22 -7.55 -5.16 -0.20
CA ARG A 22 -7.83 -3.80 -0.67
C ARG A 22 -7.37 -2.73 0.32
N PHE A 23 -7.68 -2.93 1.60
CA PHE A 23 -7.26 -2.02 2.67
C PHE A 23 -5.73 -1.97 2.81
N TRP A 24 -5.07 -3.13 2.81
CA TRP A 24 -3.60 -3.20 2.85
C TRP A 24 -2.95 -2.50 1.66
N MET A 25 -3.54 -2.62 0.47
CA MET A 25 -3.03 -1.96 -0.73
C MET A 25 -3.11 -0.44 -0.60
N LEU A 26 -4.26 0.10 -0.16
CA LEU A 26 -4.42 1.54 0.11
C LEU A 26 -3.43 2.05 1.17
N GLN A 27 -3.19 1.27 2.21
CA GLN A 27 -2.23 1.62 3.25
C GLN A 27 -0.79 1.65 2.72
N LEU A 28 -0.39 0.67 1.90
CA LEU A 28 0.92 0.66 1.27
C LEU A 28 1.10 1.85 0.30
N MET A 29 0.05 2.22 -0.44
CA MET A 29 0.06 3.43 -1.29
C MET A 29 0.23 4.71 -0.49
N ARG A 30 -0.47 4.83 0.65
CA ARG A 30 -0.25 5.97 1.55
C ARG A 30 1.16 5.98 2.11
N LEU A 31 1.67 4.81 2.49
CA LEU A 31 3.00 4.69 3.08
C LEU A 31 4.09 5.09 2.06
N GLY A 32 4.00 4.62 0.81
CA GLY A 32 4.94 4.99 -0.25
C GLY A 32 4.92 6.50 -0.53
N GLY A 33 3.73 7.09 -0.70
CA GLY A 33 3.57 8.54 -0.88
C GLY A 33 4.19 9.35 0.26
N VAL A 34 3.98 8.93 1.51
CA VAL A 34 4.60 9.56 2.68
C VAL A 34 6.12 9.41 2.65
N LEU A 35 6.66 8.23 2.35
CA LEU A 35 8.11 8.00 2.28
C LEU A 35 8.79 8.90 1.25
N LEU A 36 8.12 9.15 0.12
CA LEU A 36 8.63 10.01 -0.95
C LEU A 36 8.62 11.47 -0.56
N VAL A 37 7.51 11.96 0.00
CA VAL A 37 7.42 13.34 0.48
C VAL A 37 8.46 13.58 1.58
N VAL A 38 8.57 12.66 2.54
CA VAL A 38 9.56 12.75 3.63
C VAL A 38 10.98 12.76 3.08
N GLY A 39 11.32 11.86 2.16
CA GLY A 39 12.66 11.88 1.58
C GLY A 39 12.91 13.14 0.73
N ALA A 40 11.90 13.69 0.06
CA ALA A 40 12.06 14.91 -0.75
C ALA A 40 12.34 16.10 0.17
N VAL A 41 11.62 16.20 1.28
CA VAL A 41 11.86 17.18 2.34
C VAL A 41 13.26 17.01 2.93
N LEU A 42 13.72 15.77 3.20
CA LEU A 42 15.06 15.52 3.76
C LEU A 42 16.22 15.92 2.83
N ILE A 43 16.03 15.80 1.50
CA ILE A 43 17.01 16.26 0.51
C ILE A 43 16.96 17.79 0.40
N LEU A 44 15.76 18.37 0.29
CA LEU A 44 15.57 19.83 0.21
C LEU A 44 16.03 20.57 1.47
N SER A 45 15.91 19.95 2.65
CA SER A 45 16.39 20.51 3.92
C SER A 45 17.92 20.42 4.07
N GLY A 46 18.63 19.82 3.10
CA GLY A 46 20.07 19.62 3.15
C GLY A 46 20.52 18.64 4.24
N THR A 47 19.58 17.92 4.87
CA THR A 47 19.87 16.94 5.93
C THR A 47 20.56 15.71 5.37
N VAL A 48 20.22 15.33 4.14
CA VAL A 48 20.92 14.29 3.38
C VAL A 48 21.74 14.97 2.28
N PRO A 49 23.08 14.81 2.25
CA PRO A 49 23.88 15.28 1.14
C PRO A 49 23.56 14.44 -0.09
N GLY A 50 22.72 14.97 -0.98
CA GLY A 50 22.31 14.33 -2.21
C GLY A 50 22.29 15.34 -3.36
N PRO A 51 22.66 14.94 -4.59
CA PRO A 51 22.54 15.80 -5.76
C PRO A 51 21.09 16.29 -5.93
N ASP A 52 20.92 17.55 -6.36
CA ASP A 52 19.62 18.18 -6.59
C ASP A 52 18.68 17.32 -7.46
N LEU A 53 19.26 16.53 -8.37
CA LEU A 53 18.56 15.53 -9.19
C LEU A 53 17.74 14.53 -8.37
N LEU A 54 18.23 14.08 -7.21
CA LEU A 54 17.49 13.18 -6.33
C LEU A 54 16.31 13.88 -5.69
N GLY A 55 16.45 15.16 -5.33
CA GLY A 55 15.35 15.99 -4.82
C GLY A 55 14.23 16.11 -5.85
N TYR A 56 14.56 16.46 -7.09
CA TYR A 56 13.59 16.49 -8.19
C TYR A 56 13.01 15.11 -8.53
N GLY A 57 13.84 14.07 -8.53
CA GLY A 57 13.40 12.70 -8.78
C GLY A 57 12.37 12.25 -7.75
N LEU A 58 12.59 12.56 -6.47
CA LEU A 58 11.71 12.18 -5.38
C LEU A 58 10.43 13.02 -5.34
N LEU A 59 10.51 14.31 -5.71
CA LEU A 59 9.34 15.17 -5.88
C LEU A 59 8.48 14.69 -7.06
N ALA A 60 9.10 14.39 -8.21
CA ALA A 60 8.41 13.82 -9.38
C ALA A 60 7.79 12.46 -9.06
N PHE A 61 8.49 11.62 -8.30
CA PHE A 61 7.98 10.32 -7.89
C PHE A 61 6.87 10.45 -6.84
N GLY A 62 6.96 11.39 -5.89
CA GLY A 62 5.86 11.72 -4.97
C GLY A 62 4.60 12.20 -5.70
N LEU A 63 4.76 13.05 -6.72
CA LEU A 63 3.66 13.49 -7.58
C LEU A 63 3.09 12.33 -8.40
N PHE A 64 3.96 11.53 -9.02
CA PHE A 64 3.58 10.36 -9.79
C PHE A 64 2.80 9.36 -8.92
N GLU A 65 3.25 9.13 -7.68
CA GLU A 65 2.56 8.24 -6.76
C GLU A 65 1.18 8.80 -6.37
N PHE A 66 1.08 10.10 -6.10
CA PHE A 66 -0.19 10.74 -5.78
C PHE A 66 -1.23 10.64 -6.91
N PHE A 67 -0.80 10.76 -8.17
CA PHE A 67 -1.72 10.73 -9.32
C PHE A 67 -1.94 9.32 -9.89
N TRP A 68 -0.90 8.49 -9.97
CA TRP A 68 -0.93 7.25 -10.72
C TRP A 68 -1.40 6.06 -9.87
N LEU A 69 -1.03 5.99 -8.59
CA LEU A 69 -1.48 4.90 -7.71
C LEU A 69 -3.01 4.86 -7.52
N PRO A 70 -3.72 5.96 -7.18
CA PRO A 70 -5.17 5.89 -7.05
C PRO A 70 -5.85 5.55 -8.39
N LEU A 71 -5.28 5.96 -9.51
CA LEU A 71 -5.80 5.67 -10.85
C LEU A 71 -5.63 4.18 -11.23
N VAL A 72 -4.47 3.60 -10.93
CA VAL A 72 -4.20 2.17 -11.14
C VAL A 72 -5.06 1.32 -10.22
N LEU A 73 -5.26 1.72 -8.96
CA LEU A 73 -6.11 0.99 -8.02
C LEU A 73 -7.59 1.03 -8.44
N ALA A 74 -8.08 2.20 -8.83
CA ALA A 74 -9.44 2.36 -9.34
C ALA A 74 -9.67 1.51 -10.60
N ARG A 75 -8.68 1.42 -11.50
CA ARG A 75 -8.74 0.52 -12.67
C ARG A 75 -8.71 -0.95 -12.27
N ARG A 76 -7.86 -1.35 -11.31
CA ARG A 76 -7.70 -2.74 -10.87
C ARG A 76 -8.98 -3.30 -10.23
N TRP A 77 -9.77 -2.46 -9.58
CA TRP A 77 -11.05 -2.88 -8.97
C TRP A 77 -12.22 -2.85 -9.96
N LYS A 78 -12.05 -2.19 -11.11
CA LYS A 78 -13.05 -2.17 -12.18
C LYS A 78 -12.90 -3.36 -13.15
N SER A 79 -12.09 -4.35 -12.84
CA SER A 79 -12.03 -5.61 -13.61
C SER A 79 -12.85 -6.70 -12.91
N PRO A 80 -14.17 -6.79 -13.17
CA PRO A 80 -14.88 -8.05 -13.19
C PRO A 80 -14.69 -8.67 -14.58
N GLU A 81 -13.67 -9.50 -14.75
CA GLU A 81 -13.73 -10.65 -15.66
C GLU A 81 -13.27 -11.88 -14.91
#